data_AF-A0A2S6U963-F1
#
_entry.id   AF-A0A2S6U963-F1
#
_cell.length_a   1.000
_cell.length_b   1.000
_cell.length_c   1.000
_cell.angle_alpha   90.00
_cell.angle_beta   90.00
_cell.angle_gamma   90.00
#
_symmetry.space_group_name_H-M   'P 1'
#
loop_
_entity.id
_entity.type
_entity.pdbx_description
1 polymer ?
#
loop_
_entity_poly.entity_id
_entity_poly.type
_entity_poly.pdbx_seq_one_letter_code
_entity_poly.pdbx_strand_id
1 'polypeptide(L)'
;MRDRPTGAELANLVRRVRAGDPGVEVPDDRRYRELMLASAMAIAERQETTGDAPEQDERQALIRILGEERSLEDLNWALAAAIRNGDGDPGTLGHEAIREHLRLTGRERVRESNPKALAGDE
;
A
#
# COMPACT_ATOMS: atom_id res chain seq x y z
N MET A 1 3.07 -0.39 -3.91
CA MET A 1 2.41 -1.56 -3.34
C MET A 1 1.32 -1.05 -2.43
N ARG A 2 0.04 -1.34 -2.73
CA ARG A 2 -1.04 -1.10 -1.77
C ARG A 2 -1.08 -2.23 -0.75
N ASP A 3 -1.19 -1.89 0.53
CA ASP A 3 -1.41 -2.91 1.55
C ASP A 3 -2.77 -3.58 1.31
N ARG A 4 -2.83 -4.88 1.56
CA ARG A 4 -4.08 -5.64 1.59
C ARG A 4 -4.64 -5.61 3.02
N PRO A 5 -5.97 -5.52 3.19
CA PRO A 5 -6.98 -5.32 2.14
C PRO A 5 -6.92 -3.93 1.50
N THR A 6 -7.21 -3.88 0.19
CA THR A 6 -7.39 -2.64 -0.59
C THR A 6 -8.57 -1.82 -0.06
N GLY A 7 -8.64 -0.55 -0.44
CA GLY A 7 -9.73 0.36 -0.11
C GLY A 7 -11.10 -0.16 -0.55
N ALA A 8 -11.19 -0.74 -1.75
CA ALA A 8 -12.43 -1.38 -2.23
C ALA A 8 -12.82 -2.59 -1.36
N GLU A 9 -11.86 -3.41 -0.96
CA GLU A 9 -12.07 -4.54 -0.05
C GLU A 9 -12.48 -4.07 1.35
N LEU A 10 -11.85 -3.00 1.86
CA LEU A 10 -12.19 -2.36 3.14
C LEU A 10 -13.62 -1.81 3.12
N ALA A 11 -14.01 -1.07 2.07
CA ALA A 11 -15.37 -0.56 1.92
C ALA A 11 -16.40 -1.70 1.86
N ASN A 12 -16.07 -2.80 1.19
CA ASN A 12 -16.92 -4.00 1.17
C ASN A 12 -17.05 -4.63 2.56
N LEU A 13 -15.94 -4.83 3.27
CA LEU A 13 -15.94 -5.34 4.65
C LEU A 13 -16.81 -4.48 5.57
N VAL A 14 -16.68 -3.15 5.50
CA VAL A 14 -17.51 -2.22 6.29
C VAL A 14 -19.00 -2.38 5.96
N ARG A 15 -19.37 -2.52 4.67
CA ARG A 15 -20.77 -2.77 4.28
C ARG A 15 -21.30 -4.08 4.86
N ARG A 16 -20.52 -5.15 4.80
CA ARG A 16 -20.89 -6.46 5.36
C ARG A 16 -21.11 -6.40 6.87
N VAL A 17 -20.20 -5.74 7.60
CA VAL A 17 -20.35 -5.53 9.05
C VAL A 17 -21.62 -4.75 9.37
N ARG A 18 -21.90 -3.66 8.65
CA ARG A 18 -23.12 -2.86 8.84
C ARG A 18 -24.40 -3.62 8.51
N ALA A 19 -24.34 -4.58 7.59
CA ALA A 19 -25.44 -5.47 7.24
C ALA A 19 -25.65 -6.62 8.26
N GLY A 20 -24.79 -6.72 9.28
CA GLY A 20 -24.87 -7.78 10.29
C GLY A 20 -24.42 -9.15 9.77
N ASP A 21 -23.50 -9.19 8.80
CA ASP A 21 -22.95 -10.43 8.26
C ASP A 21 -22.25 -11.24 9.37
N PRO A 22 -22.75 -12.45 9.73
CA PRO A 22 -22.16 -13.27 10.79
C PRO A 22 -20.80 -13.86 10.39
N GLY A 23 -20.43 -13.81 9.11
CA GLY A 23 -19.13 -14.25 8.60
C GLY A 23 -18.02 -13.20 8.75
N VAL A 24 -18.28 -12.06 9.40
CA VAL A 24 -17.26 -11.04 9.71
C VAL A 24 -17.18 -10.85 11.22
N GLU A 25 -16.13 -11.37 11.82
CA GLU A 25 -15.82 -11.13 13.22
C GLU A 25 -15.37 -9.68 13.41
N VAL A 26 -15.94 -9.02 14.41
CA VAL A 26 -15.60 -7.65 14.77
C VAL A 26 -15.46 -7.54 16.28
N PRO A 27 -14.67 -6.56 16.77
CA PRO A 27 -14.55 -6.34 18.21
C PRO A 27 -15.91 -6.08 18.89
N ASP A 28 -16.08 -6.64 20.08
CA ASP A 28 -17.26 -6.43 20.92
C ASP A 28 -17.35 -5.01 21.48
N ASP A 29 -16.21 -4.35 21.67
CA ASP A 29 -16.16 -2.95 22.11
C ASP A 29 -16.74 -2.03 21.01
N ARG A 30 -17.90 -1.46 21.31
CA ARG A 30 -18.64 -0.60 20.38
C ARG A 30 -17.81 0.60 19.93
N ARG A 31 -17.11 1.27 20.85
CA ARG A 31 -16.35 2.48 20.51
C ARG A 31 -15.19 2.15 19.59
N TYR A 32 -14.45 1.10 19.90
CA TYR A 32 -13.33 0.62 19.11
C TYR A 32 -13.79 0.17 17.72
N ARG A 33 -14.88 -0.58 17.64
CA ARG A 33 -15.49 -1.00 16.37
C ARG A 33 -15.85 0.20 15.48
N GLU A 34 -16.53 1.21 16.01
CA GLU A 34 -16.89 2.40 15.21
C GLU A 34 -15.65 3.15 14.69
N LEU A 35 -14.61 3.31 15.52
CA LEU A 35 -13.36 3.94 15.11
C LEU A 35 -12.62 3.14 14.02
N MET A 36 -12.60 1.81 14.15
CA MET A 36 -12.00 0.91 13.16
C MET A 36 -12.73 1.00 11.81
N LEU A 37 -14.07 0.96 11.81
CA LEU A 37 -14.87 1.07 10.59
C LEU A 37 -14.74 2.45 9.93
N ALA A 38 -14.69 3.52 10.73
CA ALA A 38 -14.45 4.87 10.22
C ALA A 38 -13.06 5.00 9.59
N SER A 39 -12.04 4.42 10.21
CA SER A 39 -10.67 4.42 9.68
C SER A 39 -10.58 3.66 8.37
N ALA A 40 -11.22 2.49 8.28
CA ALA A 40 -11.29 1.68 7.05
C ALA A 40 -11.96 2.44 5.89
N MET A 41 -13.08 3.12 6.16
CA MET A 41 -13.75 3.95 5.14
C MET A 41 -12.88 5.12 4.69
N ALA A 42 -12.20 5.80 5.62
CA ALA A 42 -11.32 6.91 5.27
C ALA A 42 -10.15 6.46 4.37
N ILE A 43 -9.62 5.25 4.58
CA ILE A 43 -8.60 4.65 3.69
C ILE A 43 -9.21 4.40 2.30
N ALA A 44 -10.41 3.81 2.26
CA ALA A 44 -11.10 3.52 1.01
C ALA A 44 -11.35 4.77 0.17
N GLU A 45 -11.86 5.84 0.77
CA GLU A 45 -12.13 7.13 0.11
C GLU A 45 -10.86 7.77 -0.47
N ARG A 46 -9.73 7.69 0.26
CA ARG A 46 -8.45 8.20 -0.23
C ARG A 46 -7.95 7.41 -1.43
N GLN A 47 -8.03 6.08 -1.39
CA GLN A 47 -7.63 5.26 -2.53
C GLN A 47 -8.55 5.45 -3.74
N GLU A 48 -9.86 5.60 -3.53
CA GLU A 48 -10.81 5.93 -4.59
C GLU A 48 -10.49 7.29 -5.23
N THR A 49 -10.19 8.31 -4.42
CA THR A 49 -9.81 9.64 -4.92
C THR A 49 -8.50 9.61 -5.70
N THR A 50 -7.55 8.79 -5.26
CA THR A 50 -6.22 8.67 -5.89
C THR A 50 -6.28 7.82 -7.16
N GLY A 51 -7.24 6.91 -7.27
CA GLY A 51 -7.42 6.02 -8.42
C GLY A 51 -6.23 5.08 -8.61
N ASP A 52 -5.95 4.74 -9.87
CA ASP A 52 -4.89 3.78 -10.25
C ASP A 52 -3.55 4.44 -10.61
N ALA A 53 -3.47 5.78 -10.55
CA ALA A 53 -2.25 6.51 -10.91
C ALA A 53 -1.01 6.05 -10.13
N PRO A 54 -1.07 5.82 -8.80
CA PRO A 54 0.08 5.34 -8.04
C PRO A 54 0.59 3.98 -8.51
N GLU A 55 -0.29 3.04 -8.83
CA GLU A 55 0.10 1.73 -9.35
C GLU A 55 0.76 1.83 -10.73
N GLN A 56 0.27 2.71 -11.60
CA GLN A 56 0.89 2.94 -12.91
C GLN A 56 2.27 3.58 -12.79
N ASP A 57 2.40 4.60 -11.92
CA ASP A 57 3.67 5.28 -11.64
C ASP A 57 4.69 4.31 -11.04
N GLU A 58 4.25 3.46 -10.10
CA GLU A 58 5.07 2.42 -9.50
C GLU A 58 5.53 1.40 -10.54
N ARG A 59 4.61 0.91 -11.38
CA ARG A 59 4.96 0.00 -12.49
C ARG A 59 6.03 0.62 -13.37
N GLN A 60 5.86 1.88 -13.78
CA GLN A 60 6.83 2.56 -14.63
C GLN A 60 8.17 2.81 -13.94
N ALA A 61 8.19 3.03 -12.63
CA ALA A 61 9.42 3.11 -11.85
C ALA A 61 10.14 1.75 -11.79
N LEU A 62 9.41 0.67 -11.51
CA LEU A 62 9.99 -0.68 -11.44
C LEU A 62 10.51 -1.17 -12.79
N ILE A 63 9.83 -0.86 -13.90
CA ILE A 63 10.35 -1.14 -15.25
C ILE A 63 11.71 -0.46 -15.47
N ARG A 64 11.88 0.78 -15.01
CA ARG A 64 13.15 1.51 -15.11
C ARG A 64 14.25 0.91 -14.23
N ILE A 65 13.90 0.40 -13.05
CA ILE A 65 14.86 -0.19 -12.10
C ILE A 65 15.30 -1.58 -12.54
N LEU A 66 14.36 -2.41 -12.99
CA LEU A 66 14.58 -3.82 -13.28
C LEU A 66 14.89 -4.08 -14.76
N GLY A 67 14.59 -3.12 -15.65
CA GLY A 67 14.83 -3.24 -17.09
C GLY A 67 13.88 -4.20 -17.82
N GLU A 68 12.80 -4.65 -17.17
CA GLU A 68 11.86 -5.63 -17.70
C GLU A 68 10.43 -5.09 -17.66
N GLU A 69 9.65 -5.35 -18.71
CA GLU A 69 8.22 -5.01 -18.75
C GLU A 69 7.36 -6.21 -18.35
N ARG A 70 6.67 -6.09 -17.21
CA ARG A 70 5.74 -7.12 -16.68
C ARG A 70 4.54 -6.48 -15.96
N SER A 71 3.71 -7.31 -15.33
CA SER A 71 2.69 -6.84 -14.39
C SER A 71 3.33 -6.19 -13.15
N LEU A 72 2.60 -5.32 -12.46
CA LEU A 72 3.09 -4.69 -11.23
C LEU A 72 3.41 -5.74 -10.14
N GLU A 73 2.61 -6.81 -10.07
CA GLU A 73 2.84 -7.90 -9.12
C GLU A 73 4.16 -8.63 -9.41
N ASP A 74 4.40 -9.02 -10.66
CA ASP A 74 5.64 -9.69 -11.06
C ASP A 74 6.87 -8.81 -10.84
N LEU A 75 6.74 -7.50 -11.10
CA LEU A 75 7.80 -6.53 -10.85
C LEU A 75 8.12 -6.39 -9.37
N ASN A 76 7.11 -6.40 -8.49
CA ASN A 76 7.33 -6.39 -7.04
C ASN A 76 8.02 -7.67 -6.57
N TRP A 77 7.64 -8.83 -7.11
CA TRP A 77 8.32 -10.10 -6.83
C TRP A 77 9.79 -10.08 -7.28
N ALA A 78 10.05 -9.56 -8.46
CA ALA A 78 11.40 -9.42 -9.00
C ALA A 78 12.25 -8.44 -8.19
N LEU A 79 11.69 -7.29 -7.79
CA LEU A 79 12.36 -6.34 -6.89
C LEU A 79 12.72 -7.03 -5.56
N ALA A 80 11.79 -7.78 -4.96
CA ALA A 80 12.05 -8.51 -3.73
C ALA A 80 13.15 -9.58 -3.89
N ALA A 81 13.20 -10.24 -5.05
CA ALA A 81 14.27 -11.18 -5.37
C ALA A 81 15.63 -10.47 -5.52
N ALA A 82 15.68 -9.35 -6.25
CA ALA A 82 16.90 -8.54 -6.42
C ALA A 82 17.45 -8.05 -5.08
N ILE A 83 16.58 -7.54 -4.20
CA ILE A 83 16.97 -7.14 -2.83
C ILE A 83 17.57 -8.32 -2.06
N ARG A 84 16.94 -9.51 -2.10
CA ARG A 84 17.46 -10.71 -1.41
C ARG A 84 18.78 -11.21 -1.99
N ASN A 85 19.05 -10.94 -3.26
CA ASN A 85 20.30 -11.29 -3.93
C ASN A 85 21.43 -10.28 -3.66
N GLY A 86 21.14 -9.19 -2.96
CA GLY A 86 22.12 -8.13 -2.64
C GLY A 86 22.21 -7.03 -3.70
N ASP A 87 21.36 -7.03 -4.73
CA ASP A 87 21.43 -6.02 -5.81
C ASP A 87 21.11 -4.60 -5.32
N GLY A 88 20.51 -4.47 -4.13
CA GLY A 88 20.25 -3.20 -3.44
C GLY A 88 21.25 -2.84 -2.33
N ASP A 89 22.30 -3.63 -2.11
CA ASP A 89 23.25 -3.39 -1.01
C ASP A 89 24.13 -2.15 -1.26
N PRO A 90 24.65 -1.50 -0.21
CA PRO A 90 25.54 -0.35 -0.38
C PRO A 90 26.74 -0.67 -1.29
N GLY A 91 26.91 0.14 -2.34
CA GLY A 91 27.99 -0.02 -3.32
C GLY A 91 27.59 -0.77 -4.60
N THR A 92 26.39 -1.31 -4.71
CA THR A 92 25.87 -1.82 -5.99
C THR A 92 25.36 -0.70 -6.88
N LEU A 93 25.28 -0.97 -8.19
CA LEU A 93 24.69 -0.04 -9.16
C LEU A 93 23.20 0.23 -8.89
N GLY A 94 22.49 -0.76 -8.33
CA GLY A 94 21.05 -0.69 -8.03
C GLY A 94 20.70 0.01 -6.72
N HIS A 95 21.68 0.25 -5.84
CA HIS A 95 21.45 0.71 -4.46
C HIS A 95 20.57 1.97 -4.38
N GLU A 96 20.96 3.03 -5.09
CA GLU A 96 20.32 4.34 -4.96
C GLU A 96 18.89 4.32 -5.52
N ALA A 97 18.71 3.72 -6.69
CA ALA A 97 17.41 3.59 -7.34
C ALA A 97 16.42 2.72 -6.54
N ILE A 98 16.88 1.58 -6.02
CA ILE A 98 16.06 0.70 -5.18
C ILE A 98 15.72 1.39 -3.86
N ARG A 99 16.70 2.02 -3.21
CA ARG A 99 16.50 2.75 -1.96
C ARG A 99 15.47 3.88 -2.12
N GLU A 100 15.61 4.70 -3.15
CA GLU A 100 14.70 5.81 -3.41
C GLU A 100 13.30 5.32 -3.73
N HIS A 101 13.18 4.26 -4.53
CA HIS A 101 11.89 3.62 -4.81
C HIS A 101 11.20 3.13 -3.54
N LEU A 102 11.91 2.37 -2.68
CA LEU A 102 11.35 1.88 -1.42
C LEU A 102 10.92 3.04 -0.50
N ARG A 103 11.70 4.13 -0.47
CA ARG A 103 11.37 5.32 0.31
C ARG A 103 10.09 6.00 -0.18
N LEU A 104 9.98 6.22 -1.49
CA LEU A 104 8.81 6.86 -2.11
C LEU A 104 7.55 6.00 -1.92
N THR A 105 7.61 4.72 -2.30
CA THR A 105 6.49 3.79 -2.17
C THR A 105 6.07 3.62 -0.72
N GLY A 106 7.03 3.56 0.21
CA GLY A 106 6.75 3.52 1.64
C GLY A 106 6.01 4.76 2.14
N ARG A 107 6.39 5.96 1.66
CA ARG A 107 5.75 7.22 2.04
C ARG A 107 4.33 7.32 1.49
N GLU A 108 4.09 6.97 0.22
CA GLU A 108 2.74 6.99 -0.36
C GLU A 108 1.79 6.06 0.40
N ARG A 109 2.27 4.87 0.77
CA ARG A 109 1.50 3.92 1.56
C ARG A 109 1.08 4.48 2.93
N VAL A 110 1.96 5.23 3.59
CA VAL A 110 1.63 5.89 4.87
C VAL A 110 0.63 7.02 4.64
N ARG A 111 0.71 7.78 3.54
CA ARG A 111 -0.30 8.82 3.21
C ARG A 111 -1.70 8.25 3.08
N GLU A 112 -1.85 7.08 2.46
CA GLU A 112 -3.15 6.42 2.31
C GLU A 112 -3.65 5.83 3.64
N SER A 113 -2.79 5.14 4.39
CA SER A 113 -3.19 4.39 5.59
C SER A 113 -3.27 5.23 6.86
N ASN A 114 -2.29 6.11 7.11
CA ASN A 114 -2.17 6.93 8.31
C ASN A 114 -1.43 8.25 8.03
N PRO A 115 -2.09 9.22 7.35
CA PRO A 115 -1.44 10.47 6.96
C PRO A 115 -0.93 11.30 8.14
N LYS A 116 -1.51 11.13 9.34
CA LYS A 116 -1.07 11.83 10.55
C LYS A 116 0.35 11.45 10.98
N ALA A 117 0.82 10.25 10.63
CA ALA A 117 2.18 9.84 10.91
C ALA A 117 3.23 10.63 10.11
N LEU A 118 2.82 11.26 9.00
CA LEU A 118 3.70 12.10 8.17
C LEU A 118 3.61 13.59 8.51
N ALA A 119 2.64 14.00 9.33
CA ALA A 119 2.44 15.39 9.72
C ALA A 119 3.50 15.93 10.70
N GLY A 120 4.45 15.09 11.13
CA GLY A 120 5.61 15.49 11.93
C GLY A 120 6.90 15.67 11.12
N ASP A 121 6.85 15.46 9.80
CA ASP A 121 8.00 15.59 8.88
C ASP A 121 8.02 16.94 8.11
N GLU A 122 7.19 17.92 8.53
CA GLU A 122 7.18 19.32 8.03
C GLU A 122 7.89 20.26 9.01
#